data_AF-A0AAU6CYB4-F1
#
_entry.id   AF-A0AAU6CYB4-F1
#
_cell.length_a   1.000
_cell.length_b   1.000
_cell.length_c   1.000
_cell.angle_alpha   90.00
_cell.angle_beta   90.00
_cell.angle_gamma   90.00
#
_symmetry.space_group_name_H-M   'P 1'
#
loop_
_entity.id
_entity.type
_entity.pdbx_description
1 polymer ?
#
loop_
_entity_poly.entity_id
_entity_poly.type
_entity_poly.pdbx_seq_one_letter_code
_entity_poly.pdbx_strand_id
1 'polypeptide(L)'
;MTTTPGTNPAPAAFAVDRSSSNRCGVTLMNNQNGHVVADVMRGKENVTVTDFPSMIRVDGVRLLTFDFAEISDALGFDFDVSDFEEIMSTHYGRMVHLDDRTILFANPEDAAEYIDFDLVPVAPVD
;
A
#
# COMPACT_ATOMS: atom_id res chain seq x y z
N MET A 1 -23.29 -35.08 -40.52
CA MET A 1 -22.19 -34.96 -39.54
C MET A 1 -22.60 -33.90 -38.53
N THR A 2 -23.00 -34.33 -37.35
CA THR A 2 -23.44 -33.45 -36.26
C THR A 2 -22.20 -32.91 -35.57
N THR A 3 -21.96 -31.61 -35.62
CA THR A 3 -20.86 -30.95 -34.91
C THR A 3 -21.15 -30.91 -33.42
N THR A 4 -20.34 -31.62 -32.64
CA THR A 4 -20.29 -31.55 -31.17
C THR A 4 -19.88 -30.14 -30.74
N PRO A 5 -20.61 -29.48 -29.82
CA PRO A 5 -20.16 -28.21 -29.25
C PRO A 5 -18.88 -28.44 -28.44
N GLY A 6 -17.84 -27.65 -28.72
CA GLY A 6 -16.59 -27.70 -27.98
C GLY A 6 -16.81 -27.31 -26.52
N THR A 7 -16.51 -28.24 -25.61
CA THR A 7 -16.38 -27.95 -24.18
C THR A 7 -15.18 -27.04 -24.02
N ASN A 8 -15.40 -25.73 -23.90
CA ASN A 8 -14.35 -24.82 -23.46
C ASN A 8 -14.02 -25.22 -22.01
N PRO A 9 -12.79 -25.64 -21.67
CA PRO A 9 -12.48 -26.02 -20.31
C PRO A 9 -12.66 -24.78 -19.43
N ALA A 10 -13.53 -24.88 -18.42
CA ALA A 10 -13.64 -23.86 -17.40
C ALA A 10 -12.24 -23.62 -16.81
N PRO A 11 -11.83 -22.36 -16.55
CA PRO A 11 -10.54 -22.10 -15.91
C PRO A 11 -10.45 -22.96 -14.64
N ALA A 12 -9.35 -23.69 -14.51
CA ALA A 12 -9.15 -24.57 -13.36
C ALA A 12 -9.34 -23.74 -12.09
N ALA A 13 -10.27 -24.14 -11.23
CA ALA A 13 -10.74 -23.35 -10.08
C ALA A 13 -9.64 -22.95 -9.06
N PHE A 14 -8.41 -23.46 -9.26
CA PHE A 14 -7.23 -23.23 -8.43
C PHE A 14 -5.99 -22.87 -9.27
N ALA A 15 -6.16 -22.32 -10.47
CA ALA A 15 -5.04 -21.84 -11.27
C ALA A 15 -4.32 -20.68 -10.55
N VAL A 16 -2.99 -20.75 -10.47
CA VAL A 16 -2.16 -19.70 -9.87
C VAL A 16 -1.89 -18.63 -10.92
N ASP A 17 -2.30 -17.40 -10.63
CA ASP A 17 -1.92 -16.21 -11.39
C ASP A 17 -0.74 -15.50 -10.69
N ARG A 18 0.31 -15.21 -11.45
CA ARG A 18 1.51 -14.49 -10.99
C ARG A 18 1.58 -13.07 -11.56
N SER A 19 0.53 -12.61 -12.22
CA SER A 19 0.42 -11.23 -12.69
C SER A 19 0.39 -10.25 -11.51
N SER A 20 0.82 -9.00 -11.73
CA SER A 20 0.72 -7.97 -10.71
C SER A 20 -0.75 -7.73 -10.37
N SER A 21 -1.05 -7.68 -9.07
CA SER A 21 -2.38 -7.29 -8.59
C SER A 21 -2.62 -5.78 -8.73
N ASN A 22 -1.56 -4.99 -8.92
CA ASN A 22 -1.57 -3.53 -8.87
C ASN A 22 -2.20 -2.97 -7.57
N ARG A 23 -2.06 -3.69 -6.45
CA ARG A 23 -2.53 -3.26 -5.13
C ARG A 23 -1.40 -3.14 -4.13
N CYS A 24 -1.56 -2.24 -3.18
CA CYS A 24 -0.72 -2.11 -1.99
C CYS A 24 -1.60 -1.90 -0.77
N GLY A 25 -1.05 -2.03 0.43
CA GLY A 25 -1.83 -1.79 1.63
C GLY A 25 -1.06 -1.93 2.92
N VAL A 26 -1.66 -1.41 3.97
CA VAL A 26 -1.15 -1.44 5.33
C VAL A 26 -2.23 -1.94 6.27
N THR A 27 -1.80 -2.63 7.33
CA THR A 27 -2.65 -2.98 8.46
C THR A 27 -2.27 -2.10 9.63
N LEU A 28 -3.24 -1.34 10.11
CA LEU A 28 -3.14 -0.46 11.26
C LEU A 28 -3.67 -1.19 12.50
N MET A 29 -3.07 -0.91 13.65
CA MET A 29 -3.57 -1.33 14.95
C MET A 29 -4.92 -0.66 15.21
N ASN A 30 -5.84 -1.41 15.82
CA ASN A 30 -7.13 -0.87 16.25
C ASN A 30 -6.98 -0.07 17.57
N ASN A 31 -6.37 1.11 17.48
CA ASN A 31 -6.25 2.09 18.55
C ASN A 31 -6.80 3.46 18.10
N GLN A 32 -6.74 4.47 18.97
CA GLN A 32 -7.30 5.80 18.67
C GLN A 32 -6.64 6.44 17.43
N ASN A 33 -5.31 6.42 17.36
CA ASN A 33 -4.57 7.00 16.25
C ASN A 33 -4.84 6.26 14.93
N GLY A 34 -4.86 4.92 14.96
CA GLY A 34 -5.18 4.07 13.82
C GLY A 34 -6.56 4.36 13.24
N HIS A 35 -7.56 4.64 14.09
CA HIS A 35 -8.90 5.04 13.63
C HIS A 35 -8.90 6.39 12.92
N VAL A 36 -8.24 7.40 13.48
CA VAL A 36 -8.18 8.74 12.87
C VAL A 36 -7.43 8.69 11.53
N VAL A 37 -6.29 7.98 11.48
CA VAL A 37 -5.56 7.77 10.22
C VAL A 37 -6.43 7.03 9.20
N ALA A 38 -7.16 5.99 9.62
CA ALA A 38 -8.07 5.28 8.74
C ALA A 38 -9.20 6.19 8.21
N ASP A 39 -9.75 7.08 9.05
CA ASP A 39 -10.78 8.05 8.63
C ASP A 39 -10.25 9.03 7.58
N VAL A 40 -9.04 9.55 7.75
CA VAL A 40 -8.37 10.38 6.72
C VAL A 40 -8.26 9.60 5.41
N MET A 41 -7.85 8.34 5.47
CA MET A 41 -7.68 7.50 4.28
C MET A 41 -9.00 7.13 3.59
N ARG A 42 -10.13 7.04 4.31
CA ARG A 42 -11.46 6.78 3.73
C ARG A 42 -11.88 7.83 2.71
N GLY A 43 -11.38 9.07 2.83
CA GLY A 43 -11.68 10.17 1.91
C GLY A 43 -10.92 10.13 0.59
N LYS A 44 -9.92 9.23 0.44
CA LYS A 44 -9.00 9.23 -0.69
C LYS A 44 -9.49 8.35 -1.84
N GLU A 45 -9.23 8.79 -3.07
CA GLU A 45 -9.55 8.02 -4.27
C GLU A 45 -8.76 6.71 -4.31
N ASN A 46 -9.37 5.64 -4.82
CA ASN A 46 -8.73 4.32 -4.98
C ASN A 46 -8.28 3.66 -3.67
N VAL A 47 -8.79 4.14 -2.53
CA VAL A 47 -8.57 3.57 -1.21
C VAL A 47 -9.79 2.79 -0.74
N THR A 48 -9.57 1.64 -0.11
CA THR A 48 -10.58 0.85 0.58
C THR A 48 -10.13 0.61 2.01
N VAL A 49 -10.93 1.03 2.97
CA VAL A 49 -10.69 0.79 4.40
C VAL A 49 -11.66 -0.29 4.88
N THR A 50 -11.13 -1.31 5.55
CA THR A 50 -11.91 -2.42 6.12
C THR A 50 -11.59 -2.56 7.60
N ASP A 51 -12.60 -2.38 8.45
CA ASP A 51 -12.48 -2.55 9.90
C ASP A 51 -12.64 -4.03 10.29
N PHE A 52 -11.67 -4.54 11.04
CA PHE A 52 -11.74 -5.84 11.72
C PHE A 52 -11.71 -5.63 13.23
N PRO A 53 -12.15 -6.62 14.03
CA PRO A 53 -12.21 -6.45 15.49
C PRO A 53 -10.91 -6.01 16.16
N SER A 54 -9.75 -6.39 15.63
CA SER A 54 -8.43 -6.10 16.23
C SER A 54 -7.48 -5.28 15.34
N MET A 55 -7.89 -4.96 14.12
CA MET A 55 -7.03 -4.27 13.15
C MET A 55 -7.87 -3.53 12.11
N ILE A 56 -7.29 -2.54 11.46
CA ILE A 56 -7.92 -1.82 10.35
C ILE A 56 -7.04 -2.01 9.13
N ARG A 57 -7.63 -2.49 8.03
CA ARG A 57 -6.89 -2.70 6.78
C ARG A 57 -7.16 -1.54 5.83
N VAL A 58 -6.09 -0.93 5.32
CA VAL A 58 -6.15 0.11 4.30
C VAL A 58 -5.50 -0.44 3.04
N ASP A 59 -6.30 -0.67 2.00
CA ASP A 59 -5.85 -1.13 0.69
C ASP A 59 -5.98 -0.01 -0.35
N GLY A 60 -4.99 0.10 -1.24
CA GLY A 60 -4.98 1.04 -2.36
C GLY A 60 -4.78 0.35 -3.70
N VAL A 61 -5.19 1.02 -4.78
CA VAL A 61 -4.82 0.66 -6.15
C VAL A 61 -3.65 1.54 -6.59
N ARG A 62 -2.61 0.92 -7.17
CA ARG A 62 -1.36 1.55 -7.61
C ARG A 62 -0.49 2.15 -6.51
N LEU A 63 -1.04 3.01 -5.64
CA LEU A 63 -0.30 3.58 -4.51
C LEU A 63 -1.21 4.02 -3.35
N LEU A 64 -0.63 4.22 -2.18
CA LEU A 64 -1.22 4.90 -1.02
C LEU A 64 -0.27 6.00 -0.53
N THR A 65 -0.81 7.16 -0.17
CA THR A 65 -0.02 8.26 0.43
C THR A 65 -0.63 8.69 1.75
N PHE A 66 0.19 8.59 2.80
CA PHE A 66 -0.09 9.06 4.16
C PHE A 66 0.62 10.40 4.34
N ASP A 67 -0.10 11.48 4.12
CA ASP A 67 0.38 12.86 4.30
C ASP A 67 0.35 13.21 5.79
N PHE A 68 1.51 13.54 6.35
CA PHE A 68 1.61 13.75 7.80
C PHE A 68 1.02 15.07 8.25
N ALA A 69 0.98 16.10 7.40
CA ALA A 69 0.34 17.36 7.73
C ALA A 69 -1.18 17.19 7.84
N GLU A 70 -1.78 16.47 6.89
CA GLU A 70 -3.21 16.13 6.90
C GLU A 70 -3.58 15.28 8.13
N ILE A 71 -2.76 14.28 8.44
CA ILE A 71 -2.98 13.41 9.60
C ILE A 71 -2.80 14.17 10.92
N SER A 72 -1.80 15.05 11.02
CA SER A 72 -1.56 15.87 12.21
C SER A 72 -2.74 16.81 12.49
N ASP A 73 -3.31 17.43 11.45
CA ASP A 73 -4.51 18.28 11.59
C ASP A 73 -5.71 17.49 12.12
N ALA A 74 -5.90 16.26 11.64
CA ALA A 74 -6.97 15.38 12.10
C ALA A 74 -6.77 14.87 13.53
N LEU A 75 -5.52 14.62 13.94
CA LEU A 75 -5.18 14.15 15.29
C LEU A 75 -5.12 15.27 16.33
N GLY A 76 -4.80 16.50 15.92
CA GLY A 76 -4.60 17.66 16.79
C GLY A 76 -3.22 17.69 17.48
N PHE A 77 -2.25 16.89 17.01
CA PHE A 77 -0.86 16.90 17.43
C PHE A 77 0.05 16.50 16.27
N ASP A 78 1.35 16.80 16.38
CA ASP A 78 2.33 16.48 15.34
C ASP A 78 2.48 14.96 15.20
N PHE A 79 2.25 14.46 13.99
CA PHE A 79 2.36 13.06 13.61
C PHE A 79 3.53 12.89 12.63
N ASP A 80 4.42 11.93 12.87
CA ASP A 80 5.59 11.68 12.04
C ASP A 80 5.75 10.20 11.60
N VAL A 81 6.89 9.89 10.98
CA VAL A 81 7.22 8.52 10.53
C VAL A 81 7.20 7.52 11.69
N SER A 82 7.72 7.90 12.86
CA SER A 82 7.80 7.04 14.03
C SER A 82 6.40 6.70 14.55
N ASP A 83 5.51 7.69 14.59
CA ASP A 83 4.11 7.48 14.98
C ASP A 83 3.39 6.55 13.99
N PHE A 84 3.66 6.71 12.69
CA PHE A 84 3.13 5.83 11.65
C PHE A 84 3.62 4.39 11.81
N GLU A 85 4.92 4.19 12.03
CA GLU A 85 5.50 2.87 12.26
C GLU A 85 4.97 2.22 13.54
N GLU A 86 4.70 3.00 14.61
CA GLU A 86 4.13 2.48 15.86
C GLU A 86 2.73 1.89 15.66
N ILE A 87 1.89 2.57 14.89
CA ILE A 87 0.50 2.13 14.66
C ILE A 87 0.37 1.10 13.53
N MET A 88 1.42 0.90 12.75
CA MET A 88 1.43 -0.05 11.63
C MET A 88 1.93 -1.42 12.09
N SER A 89 1.14 -2.48 11.86
CA SER A 89 1.59 -3.84 12.15
C SER A 89 2.33 -4.49 10.98
N THR A 90 1.81 -4.31 9.76
CA THR A 90 2.29 -4.97 8.54
C THR A 90 1.90 -4.15 7.31
N HIS A 91 2.64 -4.32 6.23
CA HIS A 91 2.29 -3.75 4.93
C HIS A 91 2.62 -4.72 3.79
N TYR A 92 2.03 -4.47 2.62
CA TYR A 92 2.42 -5.08 1.35
C TYR A 92 2.50 -4.01 0.26
N GLY A 93 3.40 -4.22 -0.70
CA GLY A 93 3.87 -3.18 -1.61
C GLY A 93 5.22 -2.61 -1.16
N ARG A 94 5.76 -1.70 -1.96
CA ARG A 94 7.04 -1.04 -1.69
C ARG A 94 6.80 0.26 -0.93
N MET A 95 7.17 0.27 0.35
CA MET A 95 7.07 1.45 1.20
C MET A 95 8.29 2.36 1.03
N VAL A 96 8.03 3.67 0.98
CA VAL A 96 9.03 4.74 0.96
C VAL A 96 8.60 5.78 1.99
N HIS A 97 9.47 6.03 2.97
CA HIS A 97 9.32 7.15 3.90
C HIS A 97 10.02 8.38 3.33
N LEU A 98 9.35 9.51 3.44
CA LEU A 98 9.88 10.85 3.23
C LEU A 98 9.72 11.63 4.53
N ASP A 99 10.30 12.83 4.60
CA ASP A 99 10.21 13.68 5.79
C ASP A 99 8.76 14.09 6.11
N ASP A 100 7.91 14.28 5.09
CA ASP A 100 6.56 14.83 5.20
C ASP A 100 5.42 13.82 4.96
N ARG A 101 5.75 12.61 4.51
CA ARG A 101 4.76 11.57 4.18
C ARG A 101 5.35 10.18 4.07
N THR A 102 4.47 9.19 4.12
CA THR A 102 4.78 7.80 3.75
C THR A 102 4.01 7.40 2.51
N ILE A 103 4.68 6.74 1.56
CA ILE A 103 4.07 6.26 0.31
C ILE A 103 4.26 4.74 0.20
N LEU A 104 3.19 4.01 -0.12
CA LEU A 104 3.26 2.61 -0.50
C LEU A 104 2.95 2.49 -1.99
N PHE A 105 3.84 1.87 -2.75
CA PHE A 105 3.63 1.57 -4.16
C PHE A 105 3.22 0.11 -4.34
N ALA A 106 2.26 -0.16 -5.22
CA ALA A 106 1.87 -1.51 -5.59
C ALA A 106 2.98 -2.22 -6.35
N ASN A 107 3.62 -1.52 -7.30
CA ASN A 107 4.68 -2.07 -8.12
C ASN A 107 6.04 -1.47 -7.73
N PRO A 108 7.10 -2.30 -7.58
CA PRO A 108 8.44 -1.81 -7.24
C PRO A 108 9.05 -0.84 -8.26
N GLU A 109 8.71 -0.98 -9.54
CA GLU A 109 9.18 -0.09 -10.61
C GLU A 109 8.67 1.34 -10.45
N ASP A 110 7.41 1.53 -10.03
CA ASP A 110 6.85 2.85 -9.75
C ASP A 110 7.59 3.53 -8.58
N ALA A 111 7.94 2.74 -7.57
CA ALA A 111 8.75 3.23 -6.45
C ALA A 111 10.15 3.63 -6.91
N ALA A 112 10.80 2.81 -7.75
CA ALA A 112 12.14 3.06 -8.27
C ALA A 112 12.21 4.33 -9.13
N GLU A 113 11.22 4.53 -10.01
CA GLU A 113 11.07 5.76 -10.79
C GLU A 113 10.83 6.97 -9.87
N TYR A 114 9.99 6.82 -8.85
CA TYR A 114 9.68 7.90 -7.92
C TYR A 114 10.90 8.39 -7.12
N ILE A 115 11.75 7.46 -6.66
CA ILE A 115 12.93 7.79 -5.86
C ILE A 115 14.15 8.20 -6.71
N ASP A 116 14.09 8.03 -8.04
CA ASP A 116 15.18 8.31 -8.98
C ASP A 116 16.54 7.75 -8.54
N PHE A 117 16.55 6.50 -8.08
CA PHE A 117 17.72 5.90 -7.41
C PHE A 117 18.75 5.39 -8.43
N ASP A 118 19.56 6.30 -8.98
CA ASP A 118 20.75 5.97 -9.77
C ASP A 118 22.01 5.95 -8.89
N LEU A 119 22.19 4.87 -8.11
CA LEU A 119 23.36 4.71 -7.25
C LEU A 119 24.50 4.06 -8.02
N VAL A 120 25.33 4.88 -8.66
CA VAL A 120 26.56 4.42 -9.35
C VAL A 120 27.62 4.07 -8.31
N PRO A 121 28.20 2.85 -8.31
CA PRO A 121 29.29 2.50 -7.42
C PRO A 121 30.46 3.47 -7.61
N VAL A 122 30.87 4.15 -6.53
CA VAL A 122 32.10 4.94 -6.55
C VAL A 122 33.25 3.96 -6.66
N ALA A 123 34.03 4.04 -7.74
CA ALA A 123 35.24 3.25 -7.86
C ALA A 123 36.15 3.55 -6.65
N PRO A 124 36.83 2.54 -6.08
CA PRO A 124 37.76 2.78 -4.98
C PRO A 124 38.76 3.86 -5.38
N VAL A 125 38.91 4.88 -4.53
CA VAL A 125 40.00 5.85 -4.67
C VAL A 125 41.24 5.16 -4.11
N ASP A 126 42.17 4.75 -4.98
CA ASP A 126 43.50 4.25 -4.61
C ASP A 126 44.33 5.31 -3.87
#